data_AF-A0A973MCS4-F1
#
_entry.id   AF-A0A973MCS4-F1
#
_cell.length_a   1.000
_cell.length_b   1.000
_cell.length_c   1.000
_cell.angle_alpha   90.00
_cell.angle_beta   90.00
_cell.angle_gamma   90.00
#
_symmetry.space_group_name_H-M   'P 1'
#
loop_
_entity.id
_entity.type
_entity.pdbx_description
1 polymer ?
#
loop_
_entity_poly.entity_id
_entity_poly.type
_entity_poly.pdbx_seq_one_letter_code
_entity_poly.pdbx_strand_id
1 'polypeptide(L)' 'MAATTIIREEAERFGKLAADWWDPKGRSAMLHKLNPVRLKYVRDQIDQHWQADECSRTPLEGKTALDVGCGAGL' A
#
# COMPACT_ATOMS: atom_id res chain seq x y z
N MET A 1 -0.34 -29.05 12.29
CA MET A 1 0.23 -27.79 11.76
C MET A 1 -0.85 -27.15 10.88
N ALA A 2 -1.14 -25.86 11.06
CA ALA A 2 -2.09 -25.17 10.18
C ALA A 2 -1.50 -25.07 8.77
N ALA A 3 -2.32 -25.31 7.75
CA ALA A 3 -1.92 -25.11 6.37
C ALA A 3 -1.62 -23.62 6.13
N THR A 4 -0.53 -23.33 5.42
CA THR A 4 -0.21 -21.95 5.01
C THR A 4 -1.18 -21.48 3.94
N THR A 5 -1.58 -20.21 3.98
CA THR A 5 -2.38 -19.55 2.94
C THR A 5 -1.52 -18.95 1.82
N ILE A 6 -0.19 -19.15 1.87
CA ILE A 6 0.75 -18.62 0.88
C ILE A 6 0.79 -19.52 -0.35
N ILE A 7 0.59 -18.91 -1.53
CA ILE A 7 0.88 -19.52 -2.83
C ILE A 7 2.33 -19.18 -3.18
N ARG A 8 3.21 -20.18 -3.18
CA ARG A 8 4.67 -19.97 -3.28
C ARG A 8 5.08 -19.41 -4.63
N GLU A 9 4.44 -19.89 -5.69
CA GLU A 9 4.70 -19.52 -7.08
C GLU A 9 4.41 -18.03 -7.30
N GLU A 10 3.37 -17.51 -6.64
CA GLU A 10 3.01 -16.09 -6.68
C GLU A 10 4.05 -15.23 -5.97
N ALA A 11 4.49 -15.65 -4.78
CA ALA A 11 5.53 -14.94 -4.04
C ALA A 11 6.84 -14.84 -4.84
N GLU A 12 7.26 -15.94 -5.48
CA GLU A 12 8.44 -15.95 -6.35
C GLU A 12 8.26 -15.09 -7.59
N ARG A 13 7.08 -15.10 -8.21
CA ARG A 13 6.76 -14.25 -9.37
C ARG A 13 6.92 -12.78 -9.02
N PHE A 14 6.34 -12.31 -7.92
CA PHE A 14 6.47 -10.92 -7.48
C PHE A 14 7.90 -10.57 -7.06
N GLY A 15 8.62 -11.51 -6.42
CA GLY A 15 10.03 -11.33 -6.08
C GLY A 15 10.92 -11.03 -7.29
N LYS A 16 10.68 -11.68 -8.43
CA LYS A 16 11.40 -11.41 -9.70
C LYS A 16 11.12 -10.02 -10.28
N LEU A 17 10.01 -9.39 -9.91
CA LEU A 17 9.60 -8.07 -10.38
C LEU A 17 10.05 -6.94 -9.46
N ALA A 18 10.58 -7.26 -8.27
CA ALA A 18 10.79 -6.30 -7.20
C ALA A 18 11.79 -5.18 -7.54
N ALA A 19 12.81 -5.47 -8.37
CA ALA A 19 13.81 -4.48 -8.77
C ALA A 19 13.22 -3.30 -9.57
N ASP A 20 12.15 -3.53 -10.33
CA ASP A 20 11.51 -2.52 -11.19
C ASP A 20 10.33 -1.82 -10.49
N TRP A 21 10.02 -2.16 -9.23
CA TRP A 21 8.79 -1.69 -8.59
C TRP A 21 8.70 -0.16 -8.49
N TRP A 22 9.82 0.51 -8.23
CA TRP A 22 9.87 1.96 -8.07
C TRP A 22 10.09 2.73 -9.39
N ASP A 23 10.21 2.04 -10.53
CA ASP A 23 10.24 2.72 -11.83
C ASP A 23 8.80 3.14 -12.21
N PRO A 24 8.50 4.46 -12.29
CA PRO A 24 7.17 4.95 -12.66
C PRO A 24 6.77 4.62 -14.11
N LYS A 25 7.72 4.20 -14.95
CA LYS A 25 7.48 3.71 -16.32
C LYS A 25 7.66 2.19 -16.44
N GLY A 26 8.01 1.52 -15.35
CA GLY A 26 8.25 0.08 -15.30
C GLY A 26 6.96 -0.73 -15.22
N ARG A 27 7.11 -2.02 -14.87
CA ARG A 27 5.99 -2.99 -14.84
C ARG A 27 4.89 -2.63 -13.82
N SER A 28 5.24 -1.86 -12.79
CA SER A 28 4.30 -1.37 -11.77
C SER A 28 3.75 0.04 -12.05
N ALA A 29 3.97 0.63 -13.23
CA ALA A 29 3.57 2.00 -13.55
C ALA A 29 2.10 2.33 -13.24
N MET A 30 1.18 1.36 -13.38
CA MET A 30 -0.22 1.55 -13.02
C MET A 30 -0.45 1.74 -11.52
N LEU A 31 0.33 1.08 -10.66
CA LEU A 31 0.25 1.27 -9.20
C LEU A 31 0.70 2.69 -8.81
N HIS A 32 1.76 3.20 -9.44
CA HIS A 32 2.21 4.59 -9.26
C HIS A 32 1.12 5.59 -9.64
N LYS A 33 0.49 5.40 -10.81
CA LYS A 33 -0.59 6.29 -11.29
C LYS A 33 -1.83 6.25 -10.41
N LEU A 34 -2.13 5.08 -9.83
CA LEU A 34 -3.27 4.91 -8.92
C LEU A 34 -2.98 5.48 -7.53
N ASN A 35 -1.70 5.59 -7.14
CA ASN A 35 -1.29 5.95 -5.78
C ASN A 35 -1.95 7.23 -5.24
N PRO A 36 -1.98 8.35 -6.00
CA PRO A 36 -2.60 9.58 -5.51
C PRO A 36 -4.09 9.42 -5.19
N VAL A 37 -4.83 8.70 -6.04
CA VAL A 37 -6.28 8.52 -5.87
C VAL A 37 -6.57 7.56 -4.72
N ARG A 38 -5.84 6.43 -4.61
CA ARG A 38 -6.04 5.48 -3.49
C ARG A 38 -5.66 6.12 -2.15
N LEU A 39 -4.57 6.90 -2.09
CA LEU A 39 -4.14 7.55 -0.85
C LEU A 39 -5.12 8.63 -0.45
N LYS A 40 -5.70 9.37 -1.41
CA LYS A 40 -6.79 10.30 -1.10
C LYS A 40 -7.98 9.56 -0.48
N TYR A 41 -8.43 8.47 -1.09
CA TYR A 41 -9.54 7.69 -0.54
C TYR A 41 -9.23 7.19 0.88
N VAL A 42 -8.08 6.55 1.09
CA VAL A 42 -7.66 6.06 2.41
C VAL A 42 -7.57 7.20 3.42
N ARG A 43 -7.04 8.36 3.02
CA ARG A 43 -6.98 9.56 3.86
C ARG A 43 -8.38 10.01 4.27
N ASP A 44 -9.30 10.15 3.32
CA ASP A 44 -10.68 10.55 3.59
C ASP A 44 -11.35 9.57 4.57
N GLN A 45 -11.07 8.27 4.46
CA GLN A 45 -11.59 7.25 5.40
C GLN A 45 -10.98 7.35 6.80
N ILE A 46 -9.67 7.62 6.90
CA ILE A 46 -8.97 7.83 8.18
C ILE A 46 -9.56 9.03 8.90
N ASP A 47 -9.73 10.16 8.20
CA ASP A 47 -10.26 11.39 8.80
C ASP A 47 -11.69 11.19 9.29
N GLN A 48 -12.54 10.55 8.49
CA GLN A 48 -13.92 10.23 8.88
C GLN A 48 -13.97 9.26 10.07
N HIS A 49 -13.14 8.22 10.08
CA HIS A 49 -13.17 7.20 11.13
C HIS A 49 -12.75 7.75 12.49
N TRP A 50 -11.71 8.59 12.54
CA TRP A 50 -11.17 9.15 13.78
C TRP A 50 -11.58 10.60 14.05
N GLN A 51 -12.43 11.19 13.20
CA GLN A 51 -12.80 12.61 13.27
C GLN A 51 -11.55 13.51 13.31
N ALA A 52 -10.58 13.19 12.46
CA ALA A 52 -9.30 13.90 12.42
C ALA A 52 -9.39 15.21 11.63
N ASP A 53 -8.41 16.09 11.80
CA ASP A 53 -8.28 17.31 11.01
C ASP A 53 -7.83 16.99 9.57
N GLU A 54 -8.74 17.17 8.61
CA GLU A 54 -8.50 16.99 7.17
C GLU A 54 -7.34 17.86 6.64
N CYS A 55 -7.05 19.00 7.29
CA CYS A 55 -5.95 19.88 6.92
C CYS A 55 -4.59 19.43 7.48
N SER A 56 -4.58 18.54 8.48
CA SER A 56 -3.34 18.06 9.10
C SER A 56 -2.49 17.27 8.10
N ARG A 57 -1.17 17.35 8.25
CA ARG A 57 -0.20 16.55 7.47
C ARG A 57 0.16 15.23 8.15
N THR A 58 -0.35 14.98 9.35
CA THR A 58 -0.03 13.81 10.19
C THR A 58 -1.31 13.03 10.57
N PRO A 59 -2.08 12.51 9.58
CA PRO A 59 -3.38 11.87 9.85
C PRO A 59 -3.31 10.61 10.72
N LEU A 60 -2.12 10.00 10.82
CA LEU A 60 -1.87 8.80 11.60
C LEU A 60 -1.16 9.09 12.94
N GLU A 61 -1.04 10.35 13.35
CA GLU A 61 -0.39 10.71 14.61
C GLU A 61 -1.09 10.05 15.81
N GLY A 62 -0.32 9.32 16.62
CA GLY A 62 -0.83 8.52 17.74
C GLY A 62 -1.63 7.27 17.33
N LYS A 63 -1.63 6.89 16.05
CA LYS A 63 -2.34 5.72 15.51
C LYS A 63 -1.36 4.68 14.97
N THR A 64 -1.83 3.45 14.82
CA THR A 64 -1.10 2.37 14.17
C THR A 64 -1.81 1.96 12.87
N ALA A 65 -1.03 1.63 11.84
CA ALA A 65 -1.53 1.18 10.54
C ALA A 65 -0.77 -0.07 10.08
N LEU A 66 -1.45 -0.93 9.35
CA LEU A 66 -0.88 -2.14 8.75
C LEU A 66 -1.24 -2.15 7.26
N ASP A 67 -0.22 -2.22 6.39
CA ASP A 67 -0.39 -2.44 4.96
C ASP A 67 -0.10 -3.90 4.62
N VAL A 68 -1.16 -4.68 4.36
CA VAL A 68 -1.07 -6.12 4.13
C VAL A 68 -0.75 -6.37 2.66
N GLY A 69 0.38 -7.04 2.40
CA GLY A 69 0.86 -7.22 1.03
C GLY A 69 1.55 -5.98 0.48
N CYS A 70 2.18 -5.19 1.36
CA CYS A 70 2.80 -3.90 1.04
C CYS A 70 3.85 -3.95 -0.10
N GLY A 71 4.46 -5.10 -0.35
CA GLY A 71 5.44 -5.26 -1.43
C GLY A 71 6.56 -4.23 -1.31
N ALA A 72 6.63 -3.31 -2.27
CA ALA A 72 7.64 -2.25 -2.34
C ALA A 72 7.44 -1.09 -1.36
N GLY A 73 6.31 -1.04 -0.65
CA GLY A 73 5.91 0.12 0.16
C GLY A 73 5.55 1.35 -0.68
N LEU A 74 4.96 1.11 -1.86
CA LEU A 74 4.57 2.13 -2.82
C LEU A 74 3.35 2.92 -2.34
#